data_AF-A0A1Q3TTQ1-F1
#
_entry.id   AF-A0A1Q3TTQ1-F1
#
_cell.length_a   1.000
_cell.length_b   1.000
_cell.length_c   1.000
_cell.angle_alpha   90.00
_cell.angle_beta   90.00
_cell.angle_gamma   90.00
#
_symmetry.space_group_name_H-M   'P 1'
#
loop_
_entity.id
_entity.type
_entity.pdbx_description
1 polymer ?
#
loop_
_entity_poly.entity_id
_entity_poly.type
_entity_poly.pdbx_seq_one_letter_code
_entity_poly.pdbx_strand_id
1 'polypeptide(L)'
;MQVPAQTVHLSKKYLTRIKTEPGFEFKQIHRAEIYRSFGPSGIKYSWDREKSIRRIQMSIADKVYGWLSVLTAQKVKSIWEDANLEDFEHDEIHYLPTRMLELAEGILNGTADADETNKYTWISGWGFQRGTRKNVYGALASAEASLFTLLHGVVGHSGDFATPALDASACIDRNSPGAWFAKIEGFDFYKKMNHYDNLEFVPLEIDHRKEVEFWEWWFEEALSHAWDLVEPEE
;
A
#
# COMPACT_ATOMS: atom_id res chain seq x y z
N MET A 1 12.96 -10.11 18.79
CA MET A 1 12.13 -11.29 19.19
C MET A 1 12.08 -12.28 18.02
N GLN A 2 11.86 -13.58 18.22
CA GLN A 2 11.63 -14.46 17.05
C GLN A 2 10.23 -14.23 16.46
N VAL A 3 10.14 -14.11 15.13
CA VAL A 3 8.87 -14.08 14.39
C VAL A 3 8.05 -15.34 14.73
N PRO A 4 6.71 -15.26 14.90
CA PRO A 4 5.91 -16.42 15.25
C PRO A 4 6.10 -17.59 14.27
N ALA A 5 6.23 -18.81 14.80
CA ALA A 5 6.53 -20.00 14.00
C ALA A 5 5.47 -20.24 12.89
N GLN A 6 4.21 -19.91 13.16
CA GLN A 6 3.14 -19.97 12.17
C GLN A 6 3.37 -18.99 11.01
N THR A 7 3.78 -17.75 11.30
CA THR A 7 4.14 -16.75 10.29
C THR A 7 5.30 -17.23 9.43
N VAL A 8 6.35 -17.79 10.04
CA VAL A 8 7.50 -18.36 9.32
C VAL A 8 7.07 -19.51 8.41
N HIS A 9 6.21 -20.41 8.89
CA HIS A 9 5.67 -21.51 8.11
C HIS A 9 4.86 -21.02 6.90
N LEU A 10 3.93 -20.07 7.12
CA LEU A 10 3.12 -19.49 6.05
C LEU A 10 3.97 -18.75 5.01
N SER A 11 4.99 -18.02 5.46
CA SER A 11 5.93 -17.30 4.58
C SER A 11 6.66 -18.27 3.65
N LYS A 12 7.22 -19.34 4.21
CA LYS A 12 7.87 -20.40 3.41
C LYS A 12 6.90 -21.09 2.46
N LYS A 13 5.69 -21.41 2.93
CA LYS A 13 4.64 -22.04 2.13
C LYS A 13 4.32 -21.18 0.91
N TYR A 14 3.95 -19.92 1.12
CA TYR A 14 3.50 -19.05 0.04
C TYR A 14 4.63 -18.66 -0.92
N LEU A 15 5.82 -18.35 -0.40
CA LEU A 15 6.98 -18.07 -1.23
C LEU A 15 7.36 -19.26 -2.12
N THR A 16 7.31 -20.48 -1.59
CA THR A 16 7.54 -21.70 -2.38
C THR A 16 6.55 -21.78 -3.53
N ARG A 17 5.25 -21.58 -3.27
CA ARG A 17 4.22 -21.65 -4.31
C ARG A 17 4.42 -20.59 -5.38
N ILE A 18 4.74 -19.36 -5.00
CA ILE A 18 5.05 -18.26 -5.94
C ILE A 18 6.22 -18.65 -6.86
N LYS A 19 7.26 -19.29 -6.33
CA LYS A 19 8.43 -19.71 -7.11
C LYS A 19 8.19 -20.94 -7.99
N THR A 20 7.32 -21.87 -7.58
CA THR A 20 7.22 -23.21 -8.22
C THR A 20 5.92 -23.49 -8.95
N GLU A 21 4.84 -22.74 -8.71
CA GLU A 21 3.52 -22.95 -9.31
C GLU A 21 3.22 -21.84 -10.33
N PRO A 22 3.39 -22.07 -11.65
CA PRO A 22 3.01 -21.11 -12.66
C PRO A 22 1.53 -20.73 -12.53
N GLY A 23 1.24 -19.42 -12.46
CA GLY A 23 -0.12 -18.90 -12.31
C GLY A 23 -0.68 -18.93 -10.88
N PHE A 24 0.13 -19.30 -9.88
CA PHE A 24 -0.29 -19.08 -8.49
C PHE A 24 -0.33 -17.59 -8.17
N GLU A 25 -1.54 -17.07 -7.96
CA GLU A 25 -1.76 -15.69 -7.58
C GLU A 25 -1.80 -15.56 -6.04
N PHE A 26 -0.84 -14.84 -5.48
CA PHE A 26 -0.83 -14.53 -4.05
C PHE A 26 -1.88 -13.44 -3.76
N LYS A 27 -3.09 -13.85 -3.43
CA LYS A 27 -4.26 -12.98 -3.16
C LYS A 27 -4.31 -12.42 -1.74
N GLN A 28 -5.19 -11.43 -1.55
CA GLN A 28 -5.44 -10.78 -0.26
C GLN A 28 -5.81 -11.76 0.85
N ILE A 29 -6.54 -12.85 0.53
CA ILE A 29 -6.91 -13.87 1.51
C ILE A 29 -5.68 -14.58 2.10
N HIS A 30 -4.63 -14.79 1.30
CA HIS A 30 -3.39 -15.41 1.77
C HIS A 30 -2.59 -14.44 2.64
N ARG A 31 -2.51 -13.17 2.25
CA ARG A 31 -1.92 -12.10 3.07
C ARG A 31 -2.61 -11.96 4.42
N ALA A 32 -3.95 -11.98 4.44
CA ALA A 32 -4.73 -11.94 5.67
C ALA A 32 -4.45 -13.12 6.60
N GLU A 33 -4.10 -14.30 6.08
CA GLU A 33 -3.67 -15.43 6.91
C GLU A 33 -2.34 -15.15 7.61
N ILE A 34 -1.38 -14.52 6.93
CA ILE A 34 -0.10 -14.11 7.52
C ILE A 34 -0.34 -13.05 8.58
N TYR A 35 -1.15 -12.03 8.29
CA TYR A 35 -1.40 -10.95 9.24
C TYR A 35 -2.03 -11.47 10.54
N ARG A 36 -2.99 -12.38 10.44
CA ARG A 36 -3.60 -13.03 11.61
C ARG A 36 -2.63 -13.92 12.39
N SER A 37 -1.56 -14.41 11.75
CA SER A 37 -0.56 -15.25 12.41
C SER A 37 0.34 -14.47 13.38
N PHE A 38 0.38 -13.14 13.30
CA PHE A 38 1.08 -12.30 14.27
C PHE A 38 0.36 -12.17 15.62
N GLY A 39 -0.94 -12.44 15.66
CA GLY A 39 -1.75 -12.39 16.88
C GLY A 39 -3.09 -11.67 16.67
N PRO A 40 -3.87 -11.50 17.75
CA PRO A 40 -5.14 -10.79 17.70
C PRO A 40 -4.92 -9.29 17.46
N SER A 41 -5.74 -8.71 16.59
CA SER A 41 -5.84 -7.26 16.43
C SER A 41 -6.58 -6.65 17.61
N GLY A 42 -6.03 -5.56 18.16
CA GLY A 42 -6.69 -4.71 19.15
C GLY A 42 -7.65 -3.71 18.52
N ILE A 43 -7.54 -3.46 17.22
CA ILE A 43 -8.36 -2.50 16.48
C ILE A 43 -9.71 -3.13 16.12
N LYS A 44 -10.79 -2.61 16.71
CA LYS A 44 -12.15 -2.91 16.28
C LYS A 44 -12.55 -1.96 15.17
N TYR A 45 -12.75 -2.49 13.98
CA TYR A 45 -13.20 -1.72 12.83
C TYR A 45 -14.48 -0.93 13.15
N SER A 46 -14.46 0.37 12.85
CA SER A 46 -15.61 1.26 13.04
C SER A 46 -15.70 2.23 11.86
N TRP A 47 -16.85 2.24 11.20
CA TRP A 47 -17.24 3.29 10.26
C TRP A 47 -17.58 4.61 10.95
N ASP A 48 -17.75 4.58 12.27
CA ASP A 48 -18.09 5.75 13.09
C ASP A 48 -16.81 6.57 13.35
N ARG A 49 -16.68 7.65 12.57
CA ARG A 49 -15.50 8.54 12.47
C ARG A 49 -15.07 9.16 13.80
N GLU A 50 -16.02 9.41 14.71
CA GLU A 50 -15.74 10.04 16.01
C GLU A 50 -15.20 9.06 17.04
N LYS A 51 -15.38 7.75 16.83
CA LYS A 51 -14.96 6.69 17.77
C LYS A 51 -13.68 5.99 17.37
N SER A 52 -13.27 6.04 16.11
CA SER A 52 -12.06 5.37 15.59
C SER A 52 -10.74 6.03 16.04
N ILE A 53 -10.78 7.24 16.61
CA ILE A 53 -9.59 8.08 16.78
C ILE A 53 -9.11 8.18 18.24
N ARG A 54 -9.94 7.83 19.24
CA ARG A 54 -9.52 7.85 20.64
C ARG A 54 -8.46 6.78 20.89
N ARG A 55 -7.19 7.19 21.04
CA ARG A 55 -6.00 6.38 21.37
C ARG A 55 -6.19 4.93 20.95
N ILE A 56 -5.99 4.67 19.64
CA ILE A 56 -6.00 3.31 19.10
C ILE A 56 -4.96 2.51 19.90
N GLN A 57 -5.44 1.66 20.82
CA GLN A 57 -4.57 0.77 21.56
C GLN A 57 -4.19 -0.36 20.61
N MET A 58 -3.09 -0.17 19.89
CA MET A 58 -2.56 -1.14 18.95
C MET A 58 -2.00 -2.35 19.72
N SER A 59 -2.43 -3.55 19.32
CA SER A 59 -1.74 -4.77 19.74
C SER A 59 -0.38 -4.88 19.05
N ILE A 60 0.46 -5.83 19.48
CA ILE A 60 1.71 -6.15 18.77
C ILE A 60 1.40 -6.47 17.29
N ALA A 61 0.37 -7.28 17.02
CA ALA A 61 -0.01 -7.63 15.65
C ALA A 61 -0.40 -6.40 14.80
N ASP A 62 -1.09 -5.42 15.39
CA ASP A 62 -1.45 -4.18 14.70
C ASP A 62 -0.21 -3.34 14.35
N LYS A 63 0.73 -3.21 15.31
CA LYS A 63 1.99 -2.49 15.08
C LYS A 63 2.85 -3.17 14.01
N VAL A 64 2.95 -4.50 14.03
CA VAL A 64 3.68 -5.27 13.00
C VAL A 64 3.05 -5.03 11.63
N TYR A 65 1.72 -5.08 11.55
CA TYR A 65 1.01 -4.85 10.29
C TYR A 65 1.22 -3.42 9.77
N GLY A 66 1.20 -2.43 10.65
CA GLY A 66 1.51 -1.05 10.31
C GLY A 66 2.96 -0.85 9.85
N TRP A 67 3.95 -1.42 10.54
CA TRP A 67 5.33 -1.34 10.08
C TRP A 67 5.55 -2.05 8.75
N LEU A 68 4.89 -3.18 8.54
CA LEU A 68 4.92 -3.89 7.27
C LEU A 68 4.32 -3.07 6.13
N SER A 69 3.24 -2.32 6.38
CA SER A 69 2.65 -1.40 5.39
C SER A 69 3.62 -0.28 5.03
N VAL A 70 4.22 0.37 6.04
CA VAL A 70 5.23 1.42 5.87
C VAL A 70 6.42 0.90 5.05
N LEU A 71 7.03 -0.21 5.44
CA LEU A 71 8.16 -0.81 4.72
C LEU A 71 7.81 -1.15 3.27
N THR A 72 6.59 -1.64 3.03
CA THR A 72 6.10 -1.98 1.69
C THR A 72 5.95 -0.74 0.80
N ALA A 73 5.43 0.35 1.34
CA ALA A 73 5.33 1.61 0.61
C ALA A 73 6.71 2.27 0.41
N GLN A 74 7.60 2.21 1.41
CA GLN A 74 8.98 2.68 1.29
C GLN A 74 9.75 1.94 0.18
N LYS A 75 9.49 0.64 -0.04
CA LYS A 75 10.13 -0.15 -1.11
C LYS A 75 9.93 0.43 -2.50
N VAL A 76 8.79 1.10 -2.72
CA VAL A 76 8.40 1.67 -4.01
C VAL A 76 8.50 3.19 -4.04
N LYS A 77 9.15 3.78 -3.03
CA LYS A 77 9.32 5.23 -2.85
C LYS A 77 9.93 5.95 -4.03
N SER A 78 11.03 5.43 -4.53
CA SER A 78 11.72 6.02 -5.67
C SER A 78 10.81 6.13 -6.91
N ILE A 79 9.83 5.24 -7.09
CA ILE A 79 8.96 5.24 -8.27
C ILE A 79 8.10 6.50 -8.37
N TRP A 80 7.60 7.02 -7.24
CA TRP A 80 6.87 8.29 -7.26
C TRP A 80 7.79 9.51 -7.18
N GLU A 81 8.93 9.41 -6.49
CA GLU A 81 9.92 10.49 -6.42
C GLU A 81 10.51 10.80 -7.80
N ASP A 82 10.74 9.77 -8.61
CA ASP A 82 11.27 9.89 -9.97
C ASP A 82 10.21 10.32 -11.01
N ALA A 83 8.92 10.32 -10.65
CA ALA A 83 7.82 10.53 -11.59
C ALA A 83 7.68 11.99 -12.09
N ASN A 84 8.58 12.89 -11.68
CA ASN A 84 8.59 14.34 -11.92
C ASN A 84 7.19 14.94 -12.12
N LEU A 85 6.47 15.09 -11.03
CA LEU A 85 5.06 15.44 -11.04
C LEU A 85 4.81 16.96 -11.17
N GLU A 86 5.82 17.77 -11.50
CA GLU A 86 5.77 19.25 -11.56
C GLU A 86 4.57 19.84 -12.36
N ASP A 87 3.96 19.07 -13.26
CA ASP A 87 2.79 19.48 -14.05
C ASP A 87 1.45 19.43 -13.28
N PHE A 88 1.41 18.93 -12.05
CA PHE A 88 0.20 19.00 -11.23
C PHE A 88 0.17 20.32 -10.46
N GLU A 89 -0.79 21.20 -10.78
CA GLU A 89 -0.96 22.57 -10.24
C GLU A 89 -1.19 22.69 -8.71
N HIS A 90 -1.00 21.62 -7.95
CA HIS A 90 -1.13 21.64 -6.49
C HIS A 90 0.17 21.15 -5.86
N ASP A 91 1.05 22.07 -5.47
CA ASP A 91 2.31 21.77 -4.77
C ASP A 91 2.11 20.83 -3.57
N GLU A 92 0.95 20.88 -2.90
CA GLU A 92 0.58 20.01 -1.77
C GLU A 92 0.48 18.52 -2.15
N ILE A 93 0.27 18.21 -3.42
CA ILE A 93 0.08 16.86 -3.94
C ILE A 93 1.41 16.08 -3.94
N HIS A 94 2.54 16.69 -4.33
CA HIS A 94 3.84 15.99 -4.37
C HIS A 94 4.34 15.52 -3.01
N TYR A 95 4.03 16.29 -1.98
CA TYR A 95 4.41 15.96 -0.62
C TYR A 95 3.46 14.97 0.03
N LEU A 96 2.29 14.73 -0.55
CA LEU A 96 1.24 13.92 0.07
C LEU A 96 1.68 12.48 0.40
N PRO A 97 2.33 11.71 -0.50
CA PRO A 97 2.72 10.32 -0.22
C PRO A 97 3.82 10.25 0.84
N THR A 98 4.82 11.12 0.73
CA THR A 98 5.88 11.24 1.74
C THR A 98 5.28 11.61 3.09
N ARG A 99 4.36 12.59 3.13
CA ARG A 99 3.67 13.01 4.34
C ARG A 99 2.79 11.91 4.93
N MET A 100 2.10 11.13 4.09
CA MET A 100 1.31 9.97 4.53
C MET A 100 2.19 8.93 5.21
N LEU A 101 3.39 8.67 4.70
CA LEU A 101 4.36 7.76 5.33
C LEU A 101 4.93 8.32 6.62
N GLU A 102 5.33 9.59 6.66
CA GLU A 102 5.78 10.25 7.88
C GLU A 102 4.72 10.19 8.99
N LEU A 103 3.45 10.39 8.64
CA LEU A 103 2.34 10.30 9.58
C LEU A 103 2.09 8.85 10.02
N ALA A 104 2.19 7.88 9.11
CA ALA A 104 2.06 6.46 9.44
C ALA A 104 3.15 6.01 10.43
N GLU A 105 4.41 6.37 10.16
CA GLU A 105 5.54 6.16 11.06
C GLU A 105 5.35 6.90 12.39
N GLY A 106 4.86 8.13 12.32
CA GLY A 106 4.58 8.94 13.51
C GLY A 106 3.52 8.31 14.41
N ILE A 107 2.46 7.72 13.85
CA ILE A 107 1.45 6.98 14.62
C ILE A 107 2.08 5.75 15.29
N LEU A 108 2.88 4.98 14.56
CA LEU A 108 3.54 3.77 15.07
C LEU A 108 4.52 4.07 16.21
N ASN A 109 5.21 5.20 16.12
CA ASN A 109 6.13 5.70 17.14
C ASN A 109 5.46 6.52 18.26
N GLY A 110 4.15 6.76 18.18
CA GLY A 110 3.42 7.60 19.13
C GLY A 110 3.81 9.09 19.11
N THR A 111 4.45 9.56 18.03
CA THR A 111 4.89 10.96 17.84
C THR A 111 3.91 11.79 17.02
N ALA A 112 2.98 11.17 16.30
CA ALA A 112 1.90 11.85 15.57
C ALA A 112 0.54 11.61 16.23
N ASP A 113 -0.29 12.66 16.27
CA ASP A 113 -1.67 12.55 16.70
C ASP A 113 -2.55 12.03 15.55
N ALA A 114 -3.44 11.10 15.88
CA ALA A 114 -4.40 10.55 14.94
C ALA A 114 -5.38 11.64 14.42
N ASP A 115 -5.65 12.68 15.22
CA ASP A 115 -6.48 13.83 14.82
C ASP A 115 -5.84 14.68 13.72
N GLU A 116 -4.52 14.92 13.80
CA GLU A 116 -3.77 15.61 12.74
C GLU A 116 -3.74 14.77 11.46
N THR A 117 -3.60 13.46 11.63
CA THR A 117 -3.44 12.48 10.56
C THR A 117 -4.72 12.28 9.75
N ASN A 118 -5.90 12.38 10.38
CA ASN A 118 -7.19 12.26 9.70
C ASN A 118 -7.44 13.38 8.68
N LYS A 119 -6.68 14.47 8.67
CA LYS A 119 -6.80 15.50 7.60
C LYS A 119 -6.26 14.99 6.26
N TYR A 120 -5.34 14.03 6.29
CA TYR A 120 -4.62 13.55 5.11
C TYR A 120 -5.28 12.33 4.46
N THR A 121 -6.20 11.65 5.15
CA THR A 121 -6.98 10.53 4.57
C THR A 121 -8.03 10.98 3.57
N TRP A 122 -8.37 12.27 3.53
CA TRP A 122 -9.39 12.82 2.63
C TRP A 122 -8.81 13.47 1.38
N ILE A 123 -7.48 13.60 1.30
CA ILE A 123 -6.83 14.07 0.08
C ILE A 123 -6.79 12.88 -0.87
N SER A 124 -7.93 12.72 -1.54
CA SER A 124 -8.21 11.59 -2.39
C SER A 124 -7.21 11.59 -3.56
N GLY A 125 -6.53 10.47 -3.80
CA GLY A 125 -5.59 10.30 -4.92
C GLY A 125 -6.18 10.45 -6.33
N TRP A 126 -7.45 10.87 -6.44
CA TRP A 126 -8.19 11.10 -7.68
C TRP A 126 -7.52 12.10 -8.63
N GLY A 127 -6.73 13.03 -8.10
CA GLY A 127 -5.90 13.93 -8.93
C GLY A 127 -4.80 13.15 -9.65
N PHE A 128 -4.05 12.33 -8.92
CA PHE A 128 -2.91 11.56 -9.47
C PHE A 128 -3.32 10.52 -10.49
N GLN A 129 -4.41 9.80 -10.24
CA GLN A 129 -4.94 8.76 -11.13
C GLN A 129 -5.09 9.26 -12.58
N ARG A 130 -5.41 10.54 -12.76
CA ARG A 130 -5.71 11.14 -14.06
C ARG A 130 -4.48 11.52 -14.89
N GLY A 131 -3.31 11.66 -14.28
CA GLY A 131 -2.14 12.22 -14.95
C GLY A 131 -0.85 11.41 -14.80
N THR A 132 -0.88 10.26 -14.10
CA THR A 132 0.32 9.43 -13.94
C THR A 132 0.20 8.10 -14.68
N ARG A 133 1.31 7.38 -14.78
CA ARG A 133 1.32 5.96 -15.15
C ARG A 133 0.81 5.09 -13.99
N LYS A 134 0.40 3.87 -14.30
CA LYS A 134 -0.15 2.90 -13.34
C LYS A 134 0.85 2.54 -12.24
N ASN A 135 2.13 2.40 -12.59
CA ASN A 135 3.18 2.09 -11.62
C ASN A 135 3.38 3.23 -10.60
N VAL A 136 3.36 4.48 -11.07
CA VAL A 136 3.41 5.67 -10.19
C VAL A 136 2.18 5.70 -9.29
N TYR A 137 0.98 5.49 -9.83
CA TYR A 137 -0.23 5.40 -9.02
C TYR A 137 -0.16 4.28 -7.98
N GLY A 138 0.36 3.10 -8.34
CA GLY A 138 0.55 2.01 -7.39
C GLY A 138 1.45 2.41 -6.21
N ALA A 139 2.52 3.16 -6.48
CA ALA A 139 3.44 3.60 -5.43
C ALA A 139 2.75 4.58 -4.46
N LEU A 140 1.99 5.53 -5.00
CA LEU A 140 1.17 6.48 -4.24
C LEU A 140 0.09 5.78 -3.42
N ALA A 141 -0.65 4.86 -4.05
CA ALA A 141 -1.72 4.09 -3.41
C ALA A 141 -1.19 3.18 -2.30
N SER A 142 0.06 2.73 -2.39
CA SER A 142 0.70 1.99 -1.30
C SER A 142 0.93 2.89 -0.08
N ALA A 143 1.42 4.12 -0.27
CA ALA A 143 1.58 5.08 0.82
C ALA A 143 0.25 5.46 1.48
N GLU A 144 -0.80 5.68 0.67
CA GLU A 144 -2.17 5.90 1.17
C GLU A 144 -2.66 4.69 1.99
N ALA A 145 -2.51 3.48 1.45
CA ALA A 145 -2.92 2.25 2.13
C ALA A 145 -2.19 2.05 3.47
N SER A 146 -0.93 2.49 3.59
CA SER A 146 -0.19 2.44 4.85
C SER A 146 -0.79 3.33 5.93
N LEU A 147 -1.20 4.55 5.57
CA LEU A 147 -1.87 5.46 6.50
C LEU A 147 -3.27 4.95 6.89
N PHE A 148 -4.05 4.51 5.90
CA PHE A 148 -5.40 3.98 6.11
C PHE A 148 -5.40 2.73 6.99
N THR A 149 -4.40 1.87 6.81
CA THR A 149 -4.19 0.67 7.63
C THR A 149 -4.15 1.00 9.11
N LEU A 150 -3.44 2.07 9.49
CA LEU A 150 -3.28 2.47 10.90
C LEU A 150 -4.53 3.10 11.49
N LEU A 151 -5.27 3.88 10.69
CA LEU A 151 -6.46 4.60 11.16
C LEU A 151 -7.73 3.74 11.21
N HIS A 152 -7.84 2.74 10.32
CA HIS A 152 -9.06 1.93 10.17
C HIS A 152 -8.88 0.47 10.61
N GLY A 153 -7.65 0.02 10.84
CA GLY A 153 -7.33 -1.31 11.33
C GLY A 153 -7.33 -2.42 10.27
N VAL A 154 -6.82 -3.58 10.71
CA VAL A 154 -6.39 -4.70 9.86
C VAL A 154 -7.55 -5.52 9.30
N VAL A 155 -8.70 -5.55 9.98
CA VAL A 155 -9.76 -6.52 9.71
C VAL A 155 -11.12 -5.83 9.56
N GLY A 156 -11.31 -5.22 8.41
CA GLY A 156 -12.61 -4.65 8.07
C GLY A 156 -12.68 -4.12 6.64
N HIS A 157 -11.56 -3.64 6.09
CA HIS A 157 -11.52 -3.06 4.75
C HIS A 157 -10.26 -3.38 3.95
N SER A 158 -10.51 -3.93 2.76
CA SER A 158 -9.99 -3.64 1.40
C SER A 158 -8.67 -2.88 1.15
N GLY A 159 -8.02 -2.24 2.13
CA GLY A 159 -6.74 -1.56 1.94
C GLY A 159 -5.57 -2.54 2.00
N ASP A 160 -5.41 -3.34 0.96
CA ASP A 160 -4.19 -4.10 0.77
C ASP A 160 -3.09 -3.16 0.28
N PHE A 161 -2.03 -2.96 1.07
CA PHE A 161 -0.89 -2.12 0.70
C PHE A 161 0.13 -2.84 -0.19
N ALA A 162 0.12 -4.19 -0.18
CA ALA A 162 1.09 -4.99 -0.90
C ALA A 162 0.76 -5.11 -2.39
N THR A 163 -0.54 -5.22 -2.74
CA THR A 163 -0.97 -5.19 -4.15
C THR A 163 -0.58 -3.89 -4.87
N PRO A 164 -0.87 -2.68 -4.37
CA PRO A 164 -0.47 -1.46 -5.05
C PRO A 164 1.06 -1.30 -5.13
N ALA A 165 1.84 -1.76 -4.14
CA ALA A 165 3.31 -1.80 -4.25
C ALA A 165 3.81 -2.84 -5.25
N LEU A 166 3.16 -4.00 -5.34
CA LEU A 166 3.45 -4.98 -6.38
C LEU A 166 3.16 -4.39 -7.77
N ASP A 167 2.00 -3.76 -7.95
CA ASP A 167 1.66 -3.04 -9.18
C ASP A 167 2.72 -1.98 -9.48
N ALA A 168 3.19 -1.22 -8.49
CA ALA A 168 4.23 -0.22 -8.69
C ALA A 168 5.54 -0.82 -9.19
N SER A 169 5.98 -1.91 -8.57
CA SER A 169 7.29 -2.53 -8.85
C SER A 169 7.30 -3.38 -10.13
N ALA A 170 6.24 -4.17 -10.35
CA ALA A 170 6.19 -5.20 -11.38
C ALA A 170 5.32 -4.82 -12.59
N CYS A 171 4.45 -3.81 -12.52
CA CYS A 171 3.65 -3.42 -13.67
C CYS A 171 4.52 -2.81 -14.78
N ILE A 172 4.36 -3.35 -15.98
CA ILE A 172 4.88 -2.76 -17.20
C ILE A 172 3.77 -1.90 -17.81
N ASP A 173 3.80 -0.62 -17.49
CA ASP A 173 2.91 0.37 -18.09
C ASP A 173 3.59 1.05 -19.28
N ARG A 174 3.16 0.68 -20.49
CA ARG A 174 3.62 1.28 -21.76
C ARG A 174 2.71 2.42 -22.24
N ASN A 175 1.68 2.75 -21.47
CA ASN A 175 0.76 3.81 -21.82
C ASN A 175 1.39 5.19 -21.61
N SER A 176 0.83 6.17 -22.32
CA SER A 176 1.00 7.56 -21.91
C SER A 176 0.34 7.79 -20.54
N PRO A 177 0.87 8.70 -19.70
CA PRO A 177 0.26 9.01 -18.40
C PRO A 177 -1.25 9.32 -18.54
N GLY A 178 -2.04 8.81 -17.59
CA GLY A 178 -3.51 8.94 -17.58
C GLY A 178 -4.30 8.00 -18.50
N ALA A 179 -3.68 7.38 -19.51
CA ALA A 179 -4.44 6.53 -20.46
C ALA A 179 -4.96 5.23 -19.83
N TRP A 180 -4.21 4.63 -18.91
CA TRP A 180 -4.64 3.43 -18.18
C TRP A 180 -5.90 3.72 -17.35
N PHE A 181 -5.96 4.88 -16.70
CA PHE A 181 -7.07 5.28 -15.85
C PHE A 181 -8.33 5.57 -16.67
N ALA A 182 -8.17 6.32 -17.78
CA ALA A 182 -9.26 6.62 -18.70
C ALA A 182 -9.93 5.34 -19.25
N LYS A 183 -9.18 4.24 -19.40
CA LYS A 183 -9.69 2.96 -19.88
C LYS A 183 -10.40 2.14 -18.79
N ILE A 184 -9.80 1.99 -17.60
CA ILE A 184 -10.29 1.06 -16.56
C ILE A 184 -11.60 1.55 -15.93
N GLU A 185 -11.72 2.84 -15.67
CA GLU A 185 -12.89 3.38 -14.96
C GLU A 185 -14.11 3.56 -15.88
N GLY A 186 -13.98 3.34 -17.19
CA GLY A 186 -15.11 3.36 -18.13
C GLY A 186 -15.88 4.69 -18.19
N PHE A 187 -15.32 5.78 -17.66
CA PHE A 187 -16.01 7.05 -17.56
C PHE A 187 -16.12 7.72 -18.93
N ASP A 188 -17.28 7.54 -19.57
CA ASP A 188 -17.76 8.38 -20.66
C ASP A 188 -17.76 9.90 -20.31
N PHE A 189 -17.68 10.23 -19.03
CA PHE A 189 -17.52 11.59 -18.51
C PHE A 189 -16.18 12.23 -18.92
N TYR A 190 -15.05 11.49 -18.94
CA TYR A 190 -13.72 12.07 -19.22
C TYR A 190 -13.44 12.25 -20.70
N LYS A 191 -13.96 11.36 -21.57
CA LYS A 191 -13.91 11.57 -23.03
C LYS A 191 -14.50 12.92 -23.44
N LYS A 192 -15.51 13.40 -22.69
CA LYS A 192 -16.18 14.68 -22.96
C LYS A 192 -15.48 15.92 -22.40
N MET A 193 -14.65 15.79 -21.36
CA MET A 193 -14.04 16.94 -20.67
C MET A 193 -12.58 17.19 -21.04
N ASN A 194 -11.82 16.14 -21.35
CA ASN A 194 -10.41 16.24 -21.68
C ASN A 194 -10.18 15.53 -23.01
N HIS A 195 -9.38 16.11 -23.90
CA HIS A 195 -9.08 15.68 -25.28
C HIS A 195 -8.40 14.29 -25.39
N TYR A 196 -8.91 13.28 -24.69
CA TYR A 196 -8.38 11.91 -24.59
C TYR A 196 -8.94 10.97 -25.66
N ASP A 197 -9.69 11.49 -26.63
CA ASP A 197 -10.27 10.72 -27.74
C ASP A 197 -9.22 9.98 -28.59
N ASN A 198 -7.92 10.30 -28.41
CA ASN A 198 -6.79 9.71 -29.11
C ASN A 198 -5.81 8.93 -28.22
N LEU A 199 -6.10 8.69 -26.94
CA LEU A 199 -5.21 7.89 -26.10
C LEU A 199 -5.34 6.41 -26.46
N GLU A 200 -4.34 5.89 -27.17
CA GLU A 200 -4.20 4.45 -27.40
C GLU A 200 -3.89 3.74 -26.08
N PHE A 201 -4.74 2.77 -25.72
CA PHE A 201 -4.54 1.96 -24.54
C PHE A 201 -3.80 0.67 -24.90
N VAL A 202 -2.64 0.48 -24.29
CA VAL A 202 -1.88 -0.77 -24.28
C VAL A 202 -2.23 -1.53 -23.00
N PRO A 203 -2.67 -2.81 -23.07
CA PRO A 203 -2.92 -3.62 -21.89
C PRO A 203 -1.73 -3.64 -20.94
N LEU A 204 -2.02 -3.51 -19.65
CA LEU A 204 -1.02 -3.60 -18.60
C LEU A 204 -0.48 -5.03 -18.52
N GLU A 205 0.84 -5.15 -18.41
CA GLU A 205 1.53 -6.43 -18.21
C GLU A 205 2.19 -6.46 -16.82
N ILE A 206 2.47 -7.66 -16.33
CA ILE A 206 3.25 -7.88 -15.11
C ILE A 206 4.58 -8.51 -15.49
N ASP A 207 5.67 -7.92 -15.03
CA ASP A 207 7.00 -8.54 -15.06
C ASP A 207 7.05 -9.62 -13.96
N HIS A 208 6.84 -10.88 -14.35
CA HIS A 208 6.85 -12.01 -13.41
C HIS A 208 8.14 -12.14 -12.62
N ARG A 209 9.29 -11.75 -13.18
CA ARG A 209 10.55 -11.78 -12.42
C ARG A 209 10.50 -10.77 -11.28
N LYS A 210 10.06 -9.54 -11.57
CA LYS A 210 9.92 -8.51 -10.53
C LYS A 210 8.84 -8.84 -9.51
N GLU A 211 7.77 -9.53 -9.92
CA GLU A 211 6.76 -10.05 -9.01
C GLU A 211 7.38 -11.04 -8.00
N VAL A 212 8.18 -12.00 -8.48
CA VAL A 212 8.89 -12.94 -7.60
C VAL A 212 9.89 -12.20 -6.71
N GLU A 213 10.70 -11.30 -7.26
CA GLU A 213 11.67 -10.49 -6.49
C GLU A 213 10.97 -9.66 -5.39
N PHE A 214 9.81 -9.08 -5.70
CA PHE A 214 9.01 -8.34 -4.72
C PHE A 214 8.55 -9.25 -3.57
N TRP A 215 7.99 -10.42 -3.89
CA TRP A 215 7.53 -11.34 -2.86
C TRP A 215 8.68 -11.96 -2.07
N GLU A 216 9.80 -12.31 -2.71
CA GLU A 216 11.02 -12.76 -2.03
C GLU A 216 11.44 -11.75 -0.96
N TRP A 217 11.63 -10.49 -1.34
CA TRP A 217 11.95 -9.42 -0.42
C TRP A 217 10.90 -9.29 0.70
N TRP A 218 9.61 -9.32 0.34
CA TRP A 218 8.52 -9.14 1.30
C TRP A 218 8.50 -10.25 2.37
N PHE A 219 8.71 -11.51 1.94
CA PHE A 219 8.69 -12.67 2.82
C PHE A 219 9.98 -12.89 3.61
N GLU A 220 11.14 -12.60 3.03
CA GLU A 220 12.44 -12.90 3.62
C GLU A 220 12.98 -11.73 4.47
N GLU A 221 12.65 -10.49 4.12
CA GLU A 221 13.19 -9.29 4.76
C GLU A 221 12.11 -8.42 5.42
N ALA A 222 11.05 -8.05 4.69
CA ALA A 222 10.11 -7.03 5.19
C ALA A 222 9.33 -7.50 6.42
N LEU A 223 8.88 -8.76 6.44
CA LEU A 223 8.13 -9.33 7.58
C LEU A 223 8.95 -9.40 8.86
N SER A 224 10.21 -9.83 8.77
CA SER A 224 11.10 -9.93 9.93
C SER A 224 11.47 -8.54 10.44
N HIS A 225 11.78 -7.61 9.54
CA HIS A 225 12.06 -6.23 9.91
C HIS A 225 10.85 -5.55 10.57
N ALA A 226 9.63 -5.72 10.02
CA ALA A 226 8.41 -5.21 10.63
C ALA A 226 8.17 -5.76 12.05
N TRP A 227 8.56 -7.01 12.30
CA TRP A 227 8.46 -7.62 13.63
C TRP A 227 9.45 -7.03 14.62
N ASP A 228 10.68 -6.79 14.17
CA ASP A 228 11.74 -6.23 15.02
C ASP A 228 11.48 -4.76 15.38
N LEU A 229 10.79 -4.00 14.52
CA LEU A 229 10.41 -2.59 14.77
C LEU A 229 9.34 -2.38 15.87
N VAL A 230 8.75 -3.45 16.40
CA VAL A 230 7.61 -3.38 17.34
C VAL A 230 8.06 -3.42 18.80
N GLU A 231 9.35 -3.22 19.08
CA GLU A 231 10.00 -3.48 20.37
C GLU A 231 9.14 -3.31 21.64
N PRO A 232 9.33 -4.21 22.64
CA PRO A 232 8.76 -4.02 23.96
C PRO A 232 9.43 -2.79 24.60
N GLU A 233 8.63 -1.81 25.03
CA GLU A 233 9.09 -0.84 26.02
C GLU A 233 9.69 -1.63 27.21
N GLU A 234 10.98 -1.46 27.48
CA GLU A 234 11.63 -1.92 28.73
C GLU A 234 11.05 -1.18 29.95
#